data_AF-A0A6L9YRP9-F1
#
_entry.id   AF-A0A6L9YRP9-F1
#
_cell.length_a   1.000
_cell.length_b   1.000
_cell.length_c   1.000
_cell.angle_alpha   90.00
_cell.angle_beta   90.00
_cell.angle_gamma   90.00
#
_symmetry.space_group_name_H-M   'P 1'
#
loop_
_entity.id
_entity.type
_entity.pdbx_description
1 polymer ?
#
loop_
_entity_poly.entity_id
_entity_poly.type
_entity_poly.pdbx_seq_one_letter_code
_entity_poly.pdbx_strand_id
1 'polypeptide(L)'
;PMLLRFPSWLPLVKKVRGETVLLTQLALVSVGMFIMAHAVLFRLHLPSRYSKHSLRIVLVLAAAIAITLLLDAIIQACQRLASPRIQGKPVLGRAIVTLVGIALILSPLGFHNFPKTNYEVGRKHGLYEFFAKQPNDILIASLSKEADFLPTFSGRSVLVSREYGIPYHTNYYNQFRNRAIDLIQAQYSPNLAEAKHFIRQYNIDFWLLDKEAFNPEYIADNRWIMQYQPVAAEAQARLKQAIFPAIVNVIDSCSVFETEEVVVLDTECLAITSNS
;
A
#
# COMPACT_ATOMS: atom_id res chain seq x y z
N PRO A 1 -21.29 -24.95 -6.75
CA PRO A 1 -22.37 -25.51 -7.61
C PRO A 1 -22.22 -27.00 -7.96
N MET A 2 -21.03 -27.52 -8.30
CA MET A 2 -20.85 -28.92 -8.71
C MET A 2 -21.24 -29.95 -7.62
N LEU A 3 -20.78 -29.77 -6.38
CA LEU A 3 -21.11 -30.66 -5.26
C LEU A 3 -22.61 -30.73 -4.96
N LEU A 4 -23.35 -29.65 -5.24
CA LEU A 4 -24.80 -29.58 -4.99
C LEU A 4 -25.60 -30.51 -5.91
N ARG A 5 -25.00 -31.04 -6.98
CA ARG A 5 -25.64 -31.97 -7.92
C ARG A 5 -25.67 -33.42 -7.43
N PHE A 6 -25.04 -33.74 -6.30
CA PHE A 6 -24.92 -35.10 -5.77
C PHE A 6 -25.61 -35.29 -4.41
N PRO A 7 -26.94 -35.09 -4.31
CA PRO A 7 -27.68 -35.13 -3.04
C PRO A 7 -27.75 -36.53 -2.42
N SER A 8 -27.51 -37.59 -3.19
CA SER A 8 -27.44 -38.97 -2.71
C SER A 8 -26.18 -39.25 -1.90
N TRP A 9 -25.08 -38.59 -2.25
CA TRP A 9 -23.76 -38.74 -1.61
C TRP A 9 -23.51 -37.66 -0.55
N LEU A 10 -24.16 -36.49 -0.68
CA LEU A 10 -24.00 -35.34 0.22
C LEU A 10 -25.37 -34.90 0.78
N PRO A 11 -25.91 -35.56 1.82
CA PRO A 11 -27.28 -35.31 2.29
C PRO A 11 -27.48 -33.90 2.83
N LEU A 12 -26.42 -33.30 3.41
CA LEU A 12 -26.44 -31.94 3.94
C LEU A 12 -26.63 -30.87 2.85
N VAL A 13 -26.40 -31.20 1.57
CA VAL A 13 -26.71 -30.30 0.43
C VAL A 13 -28.16 -29.84 0.44
N LYS A 14 -29.09 -30.69 0.90
CA LYS A 14 -30.52 -30.33 0.97
C LYS A 14 -30.81 -29.15 1.91
N LYS A 15 -29.89 -28.83 2.83
CA LYS A 15 -29.99 -27.70 3.75
C LYS A 15 -29.38 -26.40 3.20
N VAL A 16 -28.59 -26.47 2.12
CA VAL A 16 -28.01 -25.30 1.47
C VAL A 16 -29.08 -24.68 0.56
N ARG A 17 -29.75 -23.62 1.01
CA ARG A 17 -30.89 -23.00 0.31
C ARG A 17 -30.53 -21.63 -0.23
N GLY A 18 -30.55 -21.46 -1.56
CA GLY A 18 -30.53 -20.13 -2.22
C GLY A 18 -29.23 -19.31 -2.09
N GLU A 19 -28.46 -19.45 -1.02
CA GLU A 19 -27.28 -18.63 -0.72
C GLU A 19 -26.13 -18.85 -1.71
N THR A 20 -26.05 -20.03 -2.34
CA THR A 20 -25.05 -20.31 -3.37
C THR A 20 -25.31 -19.58 -4.69
N VAL A 21 -26.54 -19.09 -4.89
CA VAL A 21 -26.87 -18.23 -6.04
C VAL A 21 -26.15 -16.90 -5.89
N LEU A 22 -26.16 -16.31 -4.69
CA LEU A 22 -25.46 -15.06 -4.40
C LEU A 22 -23.95 -15.17 -4.64
N LEU A 23 -23.33 -16.28 -4.19
CA LEU A 23 -21.90 -16.52 -4.45
C LEU A 23 -21.58 -16.61 -5.94
N THR A 24 -22.47 -17.25 -6.71
CA THR A 24 -22.32 -17.38 -8.17
C THR A 24 -22.51 -16.03 -8.86
N GLN A 25 -23.53 -15.26 -8.46
CA GLN A 25 -23.77 -13.90 -8.95
C GLN A 25 -22.58 -12.98 -8.65
N LEU A 26 -22.05 -13.01 -7.43
CA LEU A 26 -20.89 -12.21 -7.05
C LEU A 26 -19.65 -12.59 -7.86
N ALA A 27 -19.42 -13.89 -8.11
CA ALA A 27 -18.34 -14.34 -8.98
C ALA A 27 -18.52 -13.86 -10.43
N LEU A 28 -19.74 -13.97 -10.99
CA LEU A 28 -20.04 -13.52 -12.35
C LEU A 28 -19.88 -12.01 -12.50
N VAL A 29 -20.40 -11.21 -11.56
CA VAL A 29 -20.24 -9.75 -11.56
C VAL A 29 -18.76 -9.37 -11.43
N SER A 30 -18.02 -10.06 -10.56
CA SER A 30 -16.59 -9.82 -10.35
C SER A 30 -15.78 -10.07 -11.62
N VAL A 31 -16.03 -11.19 -12.32
CA VAL A 31 -15.41 -11.52 -13.60
C VAL A 31 -15.87 -10.57 -14.71
N GLY A 32 -17.16 -10.25 -14.78
CA GLY A 32 -17.71 -9.30 -15.75
C GLY A 32 -17.09 -7.91 -15.63
N MET A 33 -16.99 -7.39 -14.40
CA MET A 33 -16.33 -6.11 -14.12
C MET A 33 -14.84 -6.16 -14.40
N PHE A 34 -14.17 -7.28 -14.13
CA PHE A 34 -12.77 -7.48 -14.49
C PHE A 34 -12.55 -7.38 -16.01
N ILE A 35 -13.41 -8.03 -16.81
CA ILE A 35 -13.34 -7.97 -18.28
C ILE A 35 -13.67 -6.55 -18.76
N MET A 36 -14.72 -5.93 -18.22
CA MET A 36 -15.11 -4.57 -18.59
C MET A 36 -14.01 -3.56 -18.27
N ALA A 37 -13.35 -3.67 -17.12
CA ALA A 37 -12.23 -2.82 -16.74
C ALA A 37 -11.01 -3.03 -17.67
N HIS A 38 -10.78 -4.24 -18.19
CA HIS A 38 -9.79 -4.48 -19.24
C HIS A 38 -10.21 -3.90 -20.59
N ALA A 39 -11.51 -3.87 -20.91
CA ALA A 39 -11.98 -3.34 -22.20
C ALA A 39 -11.84 -1.81 -22.27
N VAL A 40 -12.07 -1.10 -21.17
CA VAL A 40 -12.08 0.37 -21.13
C VAL A 40 -10.81 1.00 -20.53
N LEU A 41 -9.76 0.19 -20.31
CA LEU A 41 -8.46 0.49 -19.68
C LEU A 41 -8.30 1.91 -19.12
N PHE A 42 -8.14 2.01 -17.79
CA PHE A 42 -7.92 3.25 -17.03
C PHE A 42 -9.08 4.26 -17.01
N ARG A 43 -10.21 3.99 -17.68
CA ARG A 43 -11.48 4.68 -17.38
C ARG A 43 -12.20 4.11 -16.17
N LEU A 44 -12.15 2.78 -16.02
CA LEU A 44 -12.49 2.10 -14.78
C LEU A 44 -11.21 1.89 -13.97
N HIS A 45 -11.38 1.79 -12.64
CA HIS A 45 -10.28 1.49 -11.74
C HIS A 45 -9.60 0.15 -12.08
N LEU A 46 -8.43 -0.14 -11.48
CA LEU A 46 -7.62 -1.35 -11.72
C LEU A 46 -8.47 -2.63 -11.87
N PRO A 47 -8.36 -3.35 -12.99
CA PRO A 47 -9.17 -4.55 -13.23
C PRO A 47 -9.06 -5.59 -12.12
N SER A 48 -7.84 -5.81 -11.62
CA SER A 48 -7.57 -6.74 -10.53
C SER A 48 -8.28 -6.40 -9.22
N ARG A 49 -8.70 -5.14 -8.99
CA ARG A 49 -9.43 -4.77 -7.76
C ARG A 49 -10.84 -5.38 -7.74
N TYR A 50 -11.49 -5.51 -8.90
CA TYR A 50 -12.84 -6.10 -8.99
C TYR A 50 -12.86 -7.61 -8.73
N SER A 51 -11.74 -8.31 -8.98
CA SER A 51 -11.59 -9.75 -8.73
C SER A 51 -10.95 -10.06 -7.38
N LYS A 52 -9.91 -9.32 -6.98
CA LYS A 52 -9.08 -9.63 -5.80
C LYS A 52 -9.88 -9.68 -4.50
N HIS A 53 -10.78 -8.74 -4.24
CA HIS A 53 -11.53 -8.71 -2.98
C HIS A 53 -12.75 -9.62 -3.02
N SER A 54 -13.59 -9.48 -4.05
CA SER A 54 -14.84 -10.23 -4.18
C SER A 54 -14.59 -11.74 -4.32
N LEU A 55 -13.64 -12.16 -5.16
CA LEU A 55 -13.35 -13.59 -5.32
C LEU A 55 -12.69 -14.21 -4.10
N ARG A 56 -11.92 -13.45 -3.29
CA ARG A 56 -11.41 -13.95 -2.00
C ARG A 56 -12.57 -14.29 -1.07
N ILE A 57 -13.57 -13.42 -0.95
CA ILE A 57 -14.76 -13.67 -0.13
C ILE A 57 -15.52 -14.89 -0.67
N VAL A 58 -15.78 -14.93 -1.98
CA VAL A 58 -16.47 -16.07 -2.61
C VAL A 58 -15.71 -17.37 -2.36
N LEU A 59 -14.39 -17.38 -2.52
CA LEU A 59 -13.56 -18.57 -2.36
C LEU A 59 -13.54 -19.06 -0.91
N VAL A 60 -13.43 -18.17 0.07
CA VAL A 60 -13.48 -18.53 1.51
C VAL A 60 -14.83 -19.14 1.86
N LEU A 61 -15.94 -18.52 1.46
CA LEU A 61 -17.29 -19.03 1.75
C LEU A 61 -17.58 -20.34 1.01
N ALA A 62 -17.20 -20.43 -0.27
CA ALA A 62 -17.37 -21.65 -1.06
C ALA A 62 -16.52 -22.80 -0.52
N ALA A 63 -15.28 -22.53 -0.10
CA ALA A 63 -14.41 -23.52 0.53
C ALA A 63 -14.99 -23.99 1.87
N ALA A 64 -15.49 -23.08 2.71
CA ALA A 64 -16.14 -23.44 3.98
C ALA A 64 -17.34 -24.37 3.74
N ILE A 65 -18.24 -24.01 2.83
CA ILE A 65 -19.39 -24.85 2.46
C ILE A 65 -18.92 -26.21 1.94
N ALA A 66 -17.96 -26.24 1.01
CA ALA A 66 -17.45 -27.48 0.44
C ALA A 66 -16.80 -28.40 1.49
N ILE A 67 -15.96 -27.85 2.37
CA ILE A 67 -15.31 -28.60 3.45
C ILE A 67 -16.36 -29.15 4.42
N THR A 68 -17.35 -28.35 4.83
CA THR A 68 -18.43 -28.82 5.72
C THR A 68 -19.23 -29.97 5.09
N LEU A 69 -19.57 -29.87 3.80
CA LEU A 69 -20.27 -30.94 3.08
C LEU A 69 -19.42 -32.22 2.99
N LEU A 70 -18.11 -32.10 2.73
CA LEU A 70 -17.21 -33.25 2.65
C LEU A 70 -17.00 -33.92 4.02
N LEU A 71 -16.84 -33.14 5.09
CA LEU A 71 -16.69 -33.66 6.45
C LEU A 71 -17.97 -34.38 6.92
N ASP A 72 -19.15 -33.82 6.63
CA ASP A 72 -20.43 -34.49 6.89
C ASP A 72 -20.55 -35.81 6.12
N ALA A 73 -20.16 -35.83 4.84
CA ALA A 73 -20.17 -37.04 4.04
C ALA A 73 -19.24 -38.12 4.59
N ILE A 74 -18.06 -37.75 5.09
CA ILE A 74 -17.12 -38.68 5.75
C ILE A 74 -17.76 -39.27 7.02
N ILE A 75 -18.37 -38.45 7.87
CA ILE A 75 -19.07 -38.92 9.07
C ILE A 75 -20.16 -39.93 8.69
N GLN A 76 -21.01 -39.59 7.72
CA GLN A 76 -22.13 -40.44 7.29
C GLN A 76 -21.64 -41.73 6.62
N ALA A 77 -20.60 -41.68 5.80
CA ALA A 77 -20.00 -42.86 5.19
C ALA A 77 -19.45 -43.82 6.26
N CYS A 78 -18.70 -43.31 7.25
CA CYS A 78 -18.20 -44.10 8.37
C CYS A 78 -19.33 -44.72 9.21
N GLN A 79 -20.47 -44.03 9.36
CA GLN A 79 -21.65 -44.55 10.05
C GLN A 79 -22.38 -45.63 9.23
N ARG A 80 -22.53 -45.47 7.91
CA ARG A 80 -23.19 -46.47 7.04
C ARG A 80 -22.36 -47.75 6.89
N LEU A 81 -21.04 -47.64 6.93
CA LEU A 81 -20.10 -48.77 6.94
C LEU A 81 -19.98 -49.44 8.33
N ALA A 82 -20.67 -48.92 9.35
CA ALA A 82 -20.74 -49.50 10.68
C ALA A 82 -21.77 -50.66 10.69
N SER A 83 -21.29 -51.87 10.46
CA SER A 83 -22.04 -53.10 10.73
C SER A 83 -22.26 -53.25 12.25
N PRO A 84 -23.42 -53.76 12.72
CA PRO A 84 -23.70 -53.96 14.16
C PRO A 84 -22.70 -54.88 14.89
N ARG A 85 -21.82 -55.55 14.14
CA ARG A 85 -20.84 -56.52 14.66
C ARG A 85 -19.48 -55.92 15.04
N ILE A 86 -19.18 -54.66 14.67
CA ILE A 86 -17.89 -54.01 14.93
C ILE A 86 -18.10 -52.67 15.62
N GLN A 87 -17.96 -52.64 16.95
CA GLN A 87 -18.02 -51.43 17.76
C GLN A 87 -16.75 -50.58 17.53
N GLY A 88 -16.90 -49.31 17.14
CA GLY A 88 -15.78 -48.34 17.05
C GLY A 88 -15.76 -47.42 15.82
N LYS A 89 -16.41 -47.79 14.71
CA LYS A 89 -16.44 -47.00 13.46
C LYS A 89 -17.07 -45.57 13.54
N PRO A 90 -18.07 -45.27 14.39
CA PRO A 90 -18.56 -43.89 14.52
C PRO A 90 -17.55 -42.96 15.21
N VAL A 91 -16.57 -43.50 15.94
CA VAL A 91 -15.48 -42.73 16.58
C VAL A 91 -14.46 -42.27 15.55
N LEU A 92 -14.17 -43.09 14.53
CA LEU A 92 -13.20 -42.78 13.48
C LEU A 92 -13.61 -41.56 12.64
N GLY A 93 -14.87 -41.50 12.20
CA GLY A 93 -15.37 -40.35 11.42
C GLY A 93 -15.30 -39.04 12.22
N ARG A 94 -15.66 -39.09 13.52
CA ARG A 94 -15.53 -37.93 14.42
C ARG A 94 -14.07 -37.54 14.63
N ALA A 95 -13.18 -38.51 14.83
CA ALA A 95 -11.75 -38.25 14.99
C ALA A 95 -11.13 -37.56 13.76
N ILE A 96 -11.50 -38.00 12.55
CA ILE A 96 -11.04 -37.37 11.29
C ILE A 96 -11.53 -35.92 11.22
N VAL A 97 -12.82 -35.66 11.48
CA VAL A 97 -13.36 -34.29 11.46
C VAL A 97 -12.71 -33.41 12.51
N THR A 98 -12.51 -33.91 13.73
CA THR A 98 -11.81 -33.20 14.79
C THR A 98 -10.37 -32.88 14.39
N LEU A 99 -9.64 -33.84 13.81
CA LEU A 99 -8.26 -33.64 13.38
C LEU A 99 -8.16 -32.62 12.24
N VAL A 100 -9.05 -32.68 11.25
CA VAL A 100 -9.12 -31.67 10.18
C VAL A 100 -9.47 -30.29 10.74
N GLY A 101 -10.43 -30.21 11.67
CA GLY A 101 -10.78 -28.96 12.35
C GLY A 101 -9.60 -28.36 13.12
N ILE A 102 -8.88 -29.18 13.88
CA ILE A 102 -7.66 -28.77 14.59
C ILE A 102 -6.61 -28.30 13.59
N ALA A 103 -6.36 -29.05 12.52
CA ALA A 103 -5.39 -28.69 11.50
C ALA A 103 -5.72 -27.33 10.84
N LEU A 104 -6.99 -27.05 10.54
CA LEU A 104 -7.42 -25.77 9.97
C LEU A 104 -7.28 -24.60 10.96
N ILE A 105 -7.61 -24.81 12.24
CA ILE A 105 -7.51 -23.78 13.29
C ILE A 105 -6.05 -23.48 13.63
N LEU A 106 -5.19 -24.51 13.65
CA LEU A 106 -3.77 -24.37 13.98
C LEU A 106 -2.89 -24.04 12.76
N SER A 107 -3.39 -24.20 11.53
CA SER A 107 -2.66 -23.88 10.29
C SER A 107 -2.02 -22.48 10.27
N PRO A 108 -2.69 -21.41 10.78
CA PRO A 108 -2.10 -20.07 10.89
C PRO A 108 -0.76 -20.03 11.65
N LEU A 109 -0.55 -20.90 12.64
CA LEU A 109 0.66 -20.90 13.49
C LEU A 109 1.93 -21.28 12.71
N GLY A 110 1.79 -21.96 11.56
CA GLY A 110 2.91 -22.34 10.71
C GLY A 110 3.41 -21.21 9.79
N PHE A 111 2.73 -20.06 9.75
CA PHE A 111 3.10 -18.96 8.86
C PHE A 111 3.80 -17.84 9.63
N HIS A 112 5.05 -17.54 9.27
CA HIS A 112 5.90 -16.57 9.96
C HIS A 112 5.41 -15.10 9.93
N ASN A 113 4.30 -14.76 9.26
CA ASN A 113 3.77 -13.39 9.16
C ASN A 113 2.26 -13.38 8.83
N PHE A 114 1.47 -14.25 9.47
CA PHE A 114 0.01 -14.30 9.26
C PHE A 114 -0.76 -13.53 10.35
N PRO A 115 -1.71 -12.65 9.98
CA PRO A 115 -2.06 -12.24 8.62
C PRO A 115 -1.06 -11.23 8.04
N LYS A 116 -0.72 -11.35 6.75
CA LYS A 116 0.11 -10.36 6.06
C LYS A 116 -0.72 -9.12 5.74
N THR A 117 -0.63 -8.10 6.58
CA THR A 117 -1.40 -6.85 6.44
C THR A 117 -0.76 -5.85 5.48
N ASN A 118 0.57 -5.86 5.34
CA ASN A 118 1.36 -4.82 4.66
C ASN A 118 1.13 -3.41 5.22
N TYR A 119 0.74 -3.29 6.49
CA TYR A 119 0.76 -1.99 7.16
C TYR A 119 2.20 -1.60 7.45
N GLU A 120 2.52 -0.35 7.15
CA GLU A 120 3.76 0.28 7.54
C GLU A 120 3.56 0.96 8.90
N VAL A 121 4.53 0.81 9.80
CA VAL A 121 4.53 1.46 11.10
C VAL A 121 5.32 2.75 10.99
N GLY A 122 4.68 3.89 11.22
CA GLY A 122 5.36 5.19 11.26
C GLY A 122 6.33 5.24 12.43
N ARG A 123 7.63 5.35 12.17
CA ARG A 123 8.66 5.32 13.22
C ARG A 123 9.09 6.72 13.67
N LYS A 124 8.85 7.75 12.86
CA LYS A 124 9.29 9.13 13.12
C LYS A 124 8.24 9.92 13.92
N HIS A 125 7.89 9.42 15.10
CA HIS A 125 6.83 9.99 15.95
C HIS A 125 6.99 11.50 16.18
N GLY A 126 8.20 11.96 16.53
CA GLY A 126 8.47 13.38 16.75
C GLY A 126 8.23 14.25 15.50
N LEU A 127 8.52 13.74 14.31
CA LEU A 127 8.24 14.43 13.04
C LEU A 127 6.73 14.57 12.80
N TYR A 128 5.98 13.49 13.06
CA TYR A 128 4.53 13.51 12.90
C TYR A 128 3.87 14.45 13.90
N GLU A 129 4.32 14.43 15.16
CA GLU A 129 3.84 15.34 16.21
C GLU A 129 4.17 16.80 15.90
N PHE A 130 5.36 17.08 15.35
CA PHE A 130 5.73 18.41 14.89
C PHE A 130 4.73 18.92 13.85
N PHE A 131 4.49 18.15 12.79
CA PHE A 131 3.55 18.56 11.73
C PHE A 131 2.09 18.58 12.18
N ALA A 132 1.68 17.70 13.09
CA ALA A 132 0.31 17.67 13.61
C ALA A 132 -0.05 18.95 14.41
N LYS A 133 0.96 19.67 14.93
CA LYS A 133 0.78 20.95 15.63
C LYS A 133 0.71 22.16 14.69
N GLN A 134 1.12 22.01 13.43
CA GLN A 134 1.08 23.10 12.43
C GLN A 134 -0.35 23.36 11.95
N PRO A 135 -0.66 24.50 11.30
CA PRO A 135 -1.97 24.73 10.67
C PRO A 135 -2.35 23.62 9.66
N ASN A 136 -3.65 23.39 9.43
CA ASN A 136 -4.10 22.29 8.56
C ASN A 136 -3.88 22.57 7.05
N ASP A 137 -3.72 23.84 6.69
CA ASP A 137 -3.59 24.34 5.33
C ASP A 137 -2.15 24.40 4.82
N ILE A 138 -1.16 24.02 5.66
CA ILE A 138 0.24 23.98 5.23
C ILE A 138 0.48 22.95 4.12
N LEU A 139 1.49 23.23 3.31
CA LEU A 139 2.00 22.36 2.27
C LEU A 139 3.47 22.05 2.48
N ILE A 140 3.79 20.76 2.51
CA ILE A 140 5.14 20.26 2.76
C ILE A 140 5.77 19.79 1.44
N ALA A 141 6.95 20.31 1.12
CA ALA A 141 7.77 19.81 0.02
C ALA A 141 8.77 18.76 0.53
N SER A 142 8.86 17.61 -0.14
CA SER A 142 9.86 16.60 0.19
C SER A 142 10.06 15.57 -0.92
N LEU A 143 11.29 15.10 -1.07
CA LEU A 143 11.64 13.92 -1.88
C LEU A 143 11.84 12.66 -1.02
N SER A 144 11.77 12.80 0.31
CA SER A 144 11.95 11.69 1.25
C SER A 144 10.81 10.69 1.11
N LYS A 145 11.11 9.40 1.32
CA LYS A 145 10.09 8.37 1.48
C LYS A 145 9.15 8.70 2.65
N GLU A 146 9.64 9.45 3.64
CA GLU A 146 8.86 9.86 4.80
C GLU A 146 7.60 10.68 4.43
N ALA A 147 7.64 11.39 3.30
CA ALA A 147 6.51 12.15 2.79
C ALA A 147 5.27 11.28 2.49
N ASP A 148 5.46 9.98 2.22
CA ASP A 148 4.37 9.01 2.01
C ASP A 148 3.48 8.85 3.26
N PHE A 149 4.04 9.13 4.44
CA PHE A 149 3.42 8.87 5.73
C PHE A 149 2.78 10.11 6.36
N LEU A 150 3.25 11.31 5.98
CA LEU A 150 2.82 12.56 6.62
C LEU A 150 1.30 12.77 6.57
N PRO A 151 0.60 12.64 5.43
CA PRO A 151 -0.84 12.89 5.41
C PRO A 151 -1.63 11.93 6.32
N THR A 152 -1.13 10.71 6.55
CA THR A 152 -1.79 9.73 7.40
C THR A 152 -1.52 9.98 8.89
N PHE A 153 -0.27 10.29 9.28
CA PHE A 153 0.10 10.39 10.69
C PHE A 153 0.05 11.82 11.25
N SER A 154 0.19 12.85 10.43
CA SER A 154 0.11 14.25 10.87
C SER A 154 -1.13 14.99 10.36
N GLY A 155 -1.81 14.45 9.34
CA GLY A 155 -2.95 15.12 8.72
C GLY A 155 -2.57 16.39 7.96
N ARG A 156 -1.33 16.46 7.43
CA ARG A 156 -0.83 17.61 6.65
C ARG A 156 -0.53 17.21 5.21
N SER A 157 -0.77 18.16 4.30
CA SER A 157 -0.60 17.93 2.86
C SER A 157 0.86 17.93 2.45
N VAL A 158 1.18 17.11 1.46
CA VAL A 158 2.49 17.09 0.79
C VAL A 158 2.31 17.49 -0.68
N LEU A 159 3.29 18.20 -1.25
CA LEU A 159 3.23 18.60 -2.67
C LEU A 159 3.26 17.37 -3.59
N VAL A 160 4.19 16.46 -3.30
CA VAL A 160 4.40 15.18 -3.99
C VAL A 160 4.90 14.13 -3.01
N SER A 161 4.59 12.87 -3.29
CA SER A 161 5.21 11.71 -2.63
C SER A 161 5.10 10.49 -3.55
N ARG A 162 5.94 9.49 -3.33
CA ARG A 162 5.97 8.28 -4.16
C ARG A 162 4.62 7.55 -4.17
N GLU A 163 3.97 7.41 -3.02
CA GLU A 163 2.67 6.72 -2.92
C GLU A 163 1.52 7.47 -3.63
N TYR A 164 1.62 8.79 -3.82
CA TYR A 164 0.61 9.59 -4.53
C TYR A 164 0.89 9.77 -6.03
N GLY A 165 2.02 9.25 -6.50
CA GLY A 165 2.50 9.40 -7.88
C GLY A 165 2.06 8.32 -8.87
N ILE A 166 0.99 7.57 -8.59
CA ILE A 166 0.57 6.47 -9.48
C ILE A 166 -0.19 7.04 -10.70
N PRO A 167 0.26 6.78 -11.95
CA PRO A 167 -0.23 7.47 -13.15
C PRO A 167 -1.56 6.91 -13.71
N TYR A 168 -2.59 6.73 -12.88
CA TYR A 168 -3.90 6.25 -13.36
C TYR A 168 -4.67 7.29 -14.18
N HIS A 169 -4.48 8.57 -13.87
CA HIS A 169 -5.09 9.69 -14.58
C HIS A 169 -3.99 10.58 -15.14
N THR A 170 -3.85 10.61 -16.46
CA THR A 170 -2.75 11.31 -17.14
C THR A 170 -2.74 12.81 -16.86
N ASN A 171 -3.89 13.47 -16.84
CA ASN A 171 -3.96 14.92 -16.56
C ASN A 171 -3.52 15.27 -15.13
N TYR A 172 -3.93 14.46 -14.15
CA TYR A 172 -3.45 14.59 -12.78
C TYR A 172 -1.95 14.29 -12.71
N TYR A 173 -1.53 13.18 -13.32
CA TYR A 173 -0.15 12.73 -13.28
C TYR A 173 0.81 13.70 -13.96
N ASN A 174 0.40 14.39 -15.03
CA ASN A 174 1.24 15.40 -15.68
C ASN A 174 1.52 16.57 -14.74
N GLN A 175 0.51 17.07 -14.02
CA GLN A 175 0.69 18.12 -13.02
C GLN A 175 1.58 17.65 -11.87
N PHE A 176 1.31 16.44 -11.37
CA PHE A 176 2.10 15.81 -10.33
C PHE A 176 3.58 15.62 -10.74
N ARG A 177 3.82 15.14 -11.97
CA ARG A 177 5.15 14.94 -12.55
C ARG A 177 5.91 16.26 -12.65
N ASN A 178 5.27 17.33 -13.09
CA ASN A 178 5.90 18.65 -13.18
C ASN A 178 6.30 19.15 -11.77
N ARG A 179 5.43 19.02 -10.77
CA ARG A 179 5.76 19.35 -9.37
C ARG A 179 6.97 18.57 -8.85
N ALA A 180 7.05 17.27 -9.16
CA ALA A 180 8.18 16.45 -8.75
C ALA A 180 9.49 16.87 -9.44
N ILE A 181 9.44 17.19 -10.74
CA ILE A 181 10.58 17.70 -11.50
C ILE A 181 11.06 19.05 -10.92
N ASP A 182 10.12 19.98 -10.72
CA ASP A 182 10.42 21.30 -10.17
C ASP A 182 11.04 21.18 -8.76
N LEU A 183 10.54 20.26 -7.94
CA LEU A 183 11.09 19.99 -6.61
C LEU A 183 12.52 19.43 -6.67
N ILE A 184 12.79 18.47 -7.55
CA ILE A 184 14.15 17.92 -7.75
C ILE A 184 15.09 19.02 -8.23
N GLN A 185 14.67 19.80 -9.22
CA GLN A 185 15.47 20.89 -9.75
C GLN A 185 15.79 21.93 -8.67
N ALA A 186 14.79 22.34 -7.89
CA ALA A 186 14.94 23.33 -6.84
C ALA A 186 15.79 22.84 -5.66
N GLN A 187 15.60 21.59 -5.20
CA GLN A 187 16.36 21.01 -4.10
C GLN A 187 17.85 20.84 -4.45
N TYR A 188 18.16 20.50 -5.71
CA TYR A 188 19.52 20.25 -6.19
C TYR A 188 20.11 21.41 -7.01
N SER A 189 19.52 22.60 -6.89
CA SER A 189 20.04 23.79 -7.56
C SER A 189 21.23 24.38 -6.79
N PRO A 190 22.34 24.76 -7.46
CA PRO A 190 23.38 25.56 -6.85
C PRO A 190 22.96 27.04 -6.65
N ASN A 191 21.74 27.41 -7.07
CA ASN A 191 21.22 28.77 -6.96
C ASN A 191 20.02 28.82 -6.00
N LEU A 192 20.19 29.48 -4.85
CA LEU A 192 19.13 29.60 -3.84
C LEU A 192 17.89 30.33 -4.38
N ALA A 193 18.03 31.17 -5.42
CA ALA A 193 16.90 31.83 -6.05
C ALA A 193 15.91 30.85 -6.69
N GLU A 194 16.37 29.68 -7.16
CA GLU A 194 15.49 28.63 -7.71
C GLU A 194 14.65 27.97 -6.61
N ALA A 195 15.25 27.67 -5.45
CA ALA A 195 14.53 27.17 -4.28
C ALA A 195 13.48 28.19 -3.79
N LYS A 196 13.85 29.47 -3.72
CA LYS A 196 12.91 30.55 -3.36
C LYS A 196 11.79 30.74 -4.37
N HIS A 197 12.09 30.59 -5.67
CA HIS A 197 11.07 30.65 -6.71
C HIS A 197 10.08 29.49 -6.57
N PHE A 198 10.58 28.28 -6.36
CA PHE A 198 9.77 27.08 -6.13
C PHE A 198 8.85 27.23 -4.91
N ILE A 199 9.37 27.73 -3.79
CA ILE A 199 8.59 28.00 -2.57
C ILE A 199 7.40 28.92 -2.90
N ARG A 200 7.63 30.03 -3.62
CA ARG A 200 6.56 30.96 -4.00
C ARG A 200 5.59 30.40 -5.04
N GLN A 201 6.09 29.62 -6.01
CA GLN A 201 5.28 29.04 -7.07
C GLN A 201 4.24 28.07 -6.50
N TYR A 202 4.60 27.30 -5.47
CA TYR A 202 3.75 26.27 -4.89
C TYR A 202 3.17 26.60 -3.51
N ASN A 203 3.55 27.75 -2.93
CA ASN A 203 3.21 28.13 -1.55
C ASN A 203 3.60 27.02 -0.56
N ILE A 204 4.88 26.65 -0.59
CA ILE A 204 5.43 25.67 0.35
C ILE A 204 5.67 26.35 1.69
N ASP A 205 5.21 25.76 2.78
CA ASP A 205 5.44 26.27 4.15
C ASP A 205 6.65 25.59 4.79
N PHE A 206 6.81 24.29 4.57
CA PHE A 206 7.91 23.50 5.12
C PHE A 206 8.59 22.66 4.05
N TRP A 207 9.92 22.54 4.16
CA TRP A 207 10.71 21.66 3.32
C TRP A 207 11.36 20.56 4.15
N LEU A 208 10.92 19.32 3.96
CA LEU A 208 11.48 18.14 4.64
C LEU A 208 12.57 17.50 3.77
N LEU A 209 13.77 17.39 4.31
CA LEU A 209 14.96 16.85 3.65
C LEU A 209 15.47 15.62 4.42
N ASP A 210 15.87 14.58 3.69
CA ASP A 210 16.73 13.54 4.26
C ASP A 210 18.16 14.10 4.35
N LYS A 211 18.86 13.85 5.46
CA LYS A 211 20.24 14.34 5.64
C LYS A 211 21.22 13.77 4.60
N GLU A 212 20.97 12.53 4.17
CA GLU A 212 21.73 11.86 3.11
C GLU A 212 21.39 12.38 1.70
N ALA A 213 20.42 13.28 1.54
CA ALA A 213 19.94 13.70 0.22
C ALA A 213 21.03 14.32 -0.67
N PHE A 214 22.11 14.84 -0.08
CA PHE A 214 23.21 15.51 -0.80
C PHE A 214 24.38 14.58 -1.15
N ASN A 215 24.20 13.27 -0.94
CA ASN A 215 25.13 12.24 -1.37
C ASN A 215 24.78 11.78 -2.81
N PRO A 216 25.72 11.72 -3.78
CA PRO A 216 25.43 11.23 -5.13
C PRO A 216 24.78 9.84 -5.18
N GLU A 217 25.18 8.95 -4.27
CA GLU A 217 24.68 7.59 -4.12
C GLU A 217 23.20 7.59 -3.69
N TYR A 218 22.77 8.55 -2.87
CA TYR A 218 21.38 8.70 -2.48
C TYR A 218 20.46 8.86 -3.69
N ILE A 219 20.85 9.69 -4.67
CA ILE A 219 20.08 9.84 -5.91
C ILE A 219 20.14 8.56 -6.74
N ALA A 220 21.34 7.97 -6.88
CA ALA A 220 21.57 6.79 -7.71
C ALA A 220 20.65 5.61 -7.33
N ASP A 221 20.52 5.37 -6.02
CA ASP A 221 19.78 4.24 -5.47
C ASP A 221 18.29 4.54 -5.28
N ASN A 222 17.90 5.82 -5.36
CA ASN A 222 16.52 6.26 -5.19
C ASN A 222 15.73 6.22 -6.50
N ARG A 223 15.05 5.08 -6.74
CA ARG A 223 14.15 4.89 -7.90
C ARG A 223 13.05 5.94 -8.01
N TRP A 224 12.61 6.54 -6.91
CA TRP A 224 11.59 7.60 -6.92
C TRP A 224 12.12 8.89 -7.54
N ILE A 225 13.39 9.23 -7.32
CA ILE A 225 14.04 10.39 -7.96
C ILE A 225 14.46 10.02 -9.39
N MET A 226 15.13 8.86 -9.58
CA MET A 226 15.73 8.46 -10.85
C MET A 226 14.76 8.25 -12.02
N GLN A 227 13.46 8.07 -11.77
CA GLN A 227 12.46 8.03 -12.85
C GLN A 227 12.24 9.40 -13.52
N TYR A 228 12.62 10.51 -12.87
CA TYR A 228 12.43 11.87 -13.39
C TYR A 228 13.67 12.35 -14.14
N GLN A 229 13.78 11.91 -15.39
CA GLN A 229 14.87 12.31 -16.28
C GLN A 229 14.50 13.53 -17.13
N PRO A 230 15.48 14.40 -17.48
CA PRO A 230 16.92 14.28 -17.17
C PRO A 230 17.34 14.84 -15.79
N VAL A 231 16.43 15.53 -15.07
CA VAL A 231 16.78 16.30 -13.87
C VAL A 231 17.45 15.50 -12.76
N ALA A 232 17.08 14.22 -12.58
CA ALA A 232 17.72 13.35 -11.61
C ALA A 232 19.19 13.05 -11.95
N ALA A 233 19.49 12.77 -13.24
CA ALA A 233 20.87 12.54 -13.67
C ALA A 233 21.72 13.82 -13.57
N GLU A 234 21.14 14.98 -13.88
CA GLU A 234 21.82 16.28 -13.72
C GLU A 234 22.12 16.59 -12.25
N ALA A 235 21.15 16.37 -11.35
CA ALA A 235 21.34 16.52 -9.91
C ALA A 235 22.46 15.60 -9.41
N GLN A 236 22.46 14.32 -9.81
CA GLN A 236 23.52 13.38 -9.47
C GLN A 236 24.89 13.83 -10.00
N ALA A 237 24.95 14.28 -11.26
CA ALA A 237 26.19 14.72 -11.89
C ALA A 237 26.80 15.94 -11.18
N ARG A 238 25.96 16.91 -10.78
CA ARG A 238 26.39 18.07 -9.99
C ARG A 238 27.04 17.65 -8.66
N LEU A 239 26.38 16.76 -7.91
CA LEU A 239 26.94 16.26 -6.65
C LEU A 239 28.27 15.52 -6.86
N LYS A 240 28.39 14.70 -7.92
CA LYS A 240 29.66 14.02 -8.28
C LYS A 240 30.78 14.99 -8.62
N GLN A 241 30.44 16.18 -9.13
CA GLN A 241 31.40 17.25 -9.43
C GLN A 241 31.65 18.17 -8.22
N ALA A 242 31.19 17.78 -7.02
CA ALA A 242 31.25 18.60 -5.80
C ALA A 242 30.55 19.96 -5.92
N ILE A 243 29.57 20.07 -6.83
CA ILE A 243 28.67 21.22 -6.93
C ILE A 243 27.51 20.97 -5.97
N PHE A 244 27.60 21.55 -4.78
CA PHE A 244 26.59 21.38 -3.74
C PHE A 244 25.38 22.30 -3.96
N PRO A 245 24.16 21.84 -3.64
CA PRO A 245 22.98 22.68 -3.73
C PRO A 245 23.02 23.82 -2.71
N ALA A 246 22.52 24.99 -3.10
CA ALA A 246 22.54 26.18 -2.25
C ALA A 246 21.67 26.03 -0.98
N ILE A 247 20.67 25.13 -1.02
CA ILE A 247 19.83 24.84 0.15
C ILE A 247 20.63 24.27 1.33
N VAL A 248 21.81 23.67 1.08
CA VAL A 248 22.69 23.15 2.15
C VAL A 248 23.19 24.27 3.06
N ASN A 249 23.49 25.45 2.50
CA ASN A 249 24.08 26.58 3.23
C ASN A 249 23.12 27.25 4.23
N VAL A 250 21.84 26.88 4.20
CA VAL A 250 20.77 27.48 5.00
C VAL A 250 20.08 26.47 5.91
N ILE A 251 20.52 25.21 5.91
CA ILE A 251 19.97 24.16 6.77
C ILE A 251 20.09 24.57 8.23
N ASP A 252 21.31 24.93 8.68
CA ASP A 252 21.58 25.25 10.08
C ASP A 252 20.80 26.47 10.58
N SER A 253 20.57 27.46 9.71
CA SER A 253 19.89 28.71 10.08
C SER A 253 18.37 28.62 10.01
N CYS A 254 17.82 27.77 9.12
CA CYS A 254 16.38 27.67 8.86
C CYS A 254 15.75 26.35 9.32
N SER A 255 16.51 25.48 9.98
CA SER A 255 15.99 24.27 10.60
C SER A 255 15.07 24.61 11.78
N VAL A 256 13.86 24.05 11.78
CA VAL A 256 12.88 24.18 12.86
C VAL A 256 12.56 22.85 13.53
N PHE A 257 12.97 21.74 12.92
CA PHE A 257 12.88 20.40 13.49
C PHE A 257 13.93 19.50 12.86
N GLU A 258 14.57 18.67 13.67
CA GLU A 258 15.66 17.81 13.20
C GLU A 258 15.69 16.48 13.97
N THR A 259 16.06 15.42 13.27
CA THR A 259 16.37 14.10 13.84
C THR A 259 17.68 13.58 13.26
N GLU A 260 18.08 12.35 13.59
CA GLU A 260 19.28 11.73 13.00
C GLU A 260 19.19 11.53 11.48
N GLU A 261 17.98 11.40 10.91
CA GLU A 261 17.78 11.07 9.50
C GLU A 261 17.25 12.22 8.64
N VAL A 262 16.51 13.16 9.25
CA VAL A 262 15.77 14.20 8.52
C VAL A 262 15.91 15.57 9.18
N VAL A 263 15.75 16.61 8.38
CA VAL A 263 15.64 18.00 8.81
C VAL A 263 14.45 18.67 8.13
N VAL A 264 13.74 19.51 8.87
CA VAL A 264 12.63 20.32 8.38
C VAL A 264 13.04 21.78 8.40
N LEU A 265 12.98 22.40 7.23
CA LEU A 265 13.25 23.82 7.06
C LEU A 265 11.94 24.62 7.05
N ASP A 266 11.96 25.74 7.74
CA ASP A 266 10.94 26.79 7.60
C ASP A 266 11.23 27.61 6.34
N THR A 267 10.26 27.64 5.44
CA THR A 267 10.41 28.33 4.16
C THR A 267 10.32 29.86 4.27
N GLU A 268 9.71 30.40 5.33
CA GLU A 268 9.71 31.84 5.59
C GLU A 268 11.15 32.32 5.88
N CYS A 269 11.91 31.56 6.68
CA CYS A 269 13.33 31.79 6.92
C CYS A 269 14.15 31.71 5.61
N LEU A 270 13.91 30.68 4.79
CA LEU A 270 14.55 30.53 3.48
C LEU A 270 14.29 31.73 2.56
N ALA A 271 13.09 32.29 2.60
CA ALA A 271 12.69 33.42 1.75
C ALA A 271 13.44 34.71 2.08
N ILE A 272 13.72 34.97 3.36
CA ILE A 272 14.39 36.20 3.82
C ILE A 272 15.92 36.09 3.86
N THR A 273 16.48 34.87 3.82
CA THR A 273 17.93 34.65 3.85
C THR A 273 18.57 35.20 2.58
N SER A 274 19.64 35.99 2.67
CA SER A 274 20.36 36.53 1.49
C SER A 274 21.03 35.42 0.67
N ASN A 275 21.19 35.62 -0.64
CA ASN A 275 22.00 34.72 -1.45
C ASN A 275 23.48 34.92 -1.05
N SER A 276 23.98 34.06 -0.16
CA SER A 276 25.40 34.00 0.21
C SER A 276 26.25 33.51 -0.95
#